data_AF-A0A834AY85-F1
#
_entry.id   AF-A0A834AY85-F1
#
_cell.length_a   1.000
_cell.length_b   1.000
_cell.length_c   1.000
_cell.angle_alpha   90.00
_cell.angle_beta   90.00
_cell.angle_gamma   90.00
#
_symmetry.space_group_name_H-M   'P 1'
#
loop_
_entity.id
_entity.type
_entity.pdbx_description
1 polymer ?
#
loop_
_entity_poly.entity_id
_entity_poly.type
_entity_poly.pdbx_seq_one_letter_code
_entity_poly.pdbx_strand_id
1 'polypeptide(L)'
;MGHGRLSEQQVDKIILQLNRYYPQILSNKDAEKFRNPKASLRVRLCDLLGHLQRSNERDCQEFYRALYIHAQPLHRCLPSRRTLRKCMSQSSGLSINLLWPHLILCSP
;
A
#
# COMPACT_ATOMS: atom_id res chain seq x y z
N MET A 1 -13.87 11.88 -13.50
CA MET A 1 -14.07 10.78 -12.53
C MET A 1 -12.69 10.42 -11.97
N GLY A 2 -12.38 10.69 -10.70
CA GLY A 2 -10.99 10.78 -10.20
C GLY A 2 -10.16 9.49 -10.36
N HIS A 3 -9.28 9.45 -11.36
CA HIS A 3 -8.29 8.41 -11.59
C HIS A 3 -7.10 8.63 -10.63
N GLY A 4 -7.20 8.21 -9.35
CA GLY A 4 -6.02 8.31 -8.47
C GLY A 4 -6.20 8.08 -6.96
N ARG A 5 -7.41 7.93 -6.43
CA ARG A 5 -7.63 7.86 -4.97
C ARG A 5 -8.23 6.53 -4.54
N LEU A 6 -7.65 5.93 -3.49
CA LEU A 6 -8.25 4.80 -2.79
C LEU A 6 -9.56 5.25 -2.13
N SER A 7 -10.63 4.49 -2.33
CA SER A 7 -11.88 4.64 -1.58
C SER A 7 -11.76 3.94 -0.21
N GLU A 8 -12.61 4.33 0.75
CA GLU A 8 -12.62 3.69 2.08
C GLU A 8 -12.78 2.18 1.99
N GLN A 9 -13.68 1.72 1.12
CA GLN A 9 -13.93 0.28 0.91
C GLN A 9 -12.70 -0.46 0.38
N GLN A 10 -11.89 0.18 -0.48
CA GLN A 10 -10.66 -0.42 -0.98
C GLN A 10 -9.59 -0.50 0.10
N VAL A 11 -9.46 0.55 0.91
CA VAL A 11 -8.51 0.57 2.04
C VAL A 11 -8.87 -0.51 3.06
N ASP A 12 -10.14 -0.64 3.40
CA ASP A 12 -10.63 -1.68 4.31
C ASP A 12 -10.30 -3.09 3.80
N LYS A 13 -10.49 -3.35 2.51
CA LYS A 13 -10.13 -4.63 1.88
C LYS A 13 -8.62 -4.89 1.91
N ILE A 14 -7.80 -3.86 1.66
CA ILE A 14 -6.34 -3.97 1.74
C ILE A 14 -5.91 -4.30 3.18
N ILE A 15 -6.47 -3.61 4.18
CA ILE A 15 -6.17 -3.87 5.60
C ILE A 15 -6.56 -5.29 5.98
N LEU A 16 -7.74 -5.75 5.57
CA LEU A 16 -8.19 -7.13 5.80
C LEU A 16 -7.30 -8.16 5.11
N GLN A 17 -6.82 -7.86 3.90
CA GLN A 17 -5.89 -8.75 3.19
C GLN A 17 -4.59 -8.94 3.99
N LEU A 18 -4.05 -7.86 4.53
CA LEU A 18 -2.82 -7.86 5.32
C LEU A 18 -2.99 -8.47 6.72
N ASN A 19 -4.21 -8.50 7.23
CA ASN A 19 -4.52 -9.06 8.54
C ASN A 19 -4.90 -10.55 8.50
N ARG A 20 -5.60 -11.02 7.46
CA ARG A 20 -6.21 -12.37 7.48
C ARG A 20 -5.42 -13.45 6.72
N TYR A 21 -4.51 -13.06 5.82
CA TYR A 21 -3.77 -14.00 5.00
C TYR A 21 -2.33 -14.15 5.46
N TYR A 22 -1.75 -15.32 5.23
CA TYR A 22 -0.34 -15.57 5.53
C TYR A 22 0.58 -15.03 4.41
N PRO A 23 1.69 -14.34 4.74
CA PRO A 23 2.10 -13.95 6.10
C PRO A 23 1.23 -12.81 6.66
N GLN A 24 0.85 -12.91 7.93
CA GLN A 24 0.05 -11.87 8.59
C GLN A 24 0.93 -10.65 8.87
N ILE A 25 0.67 -9.56 8.17
CA ILE A 25 1.43 -8.32 8.27
C ILE A 25 0.87 -7.43 9.38
N LEU A 26 -0.47 -7.37 9.51
CA LEU A 26 -1.15 -6.56 10.51
C LEU A 26 -1.76 -7.43 11.60
N SER A 27 -1.50 -7.07 12.86
CA SER A 27 -2.23 -7.65 13.99
C SER A 27 -3.71 -7.24 13.95
N ASN A 28 -4.57 -7.98 14.65
CA ASN A 28 -5.99 -7.61 14.76
C ASN A 28 -6.19 -6.20 15.32
N LYS A 29 -5.35 -5.81 16.29
CA LYS A 29 -5.37 -4.47 16.89
C LYS A 29 -5.01 -3.39 15.89
N ASP A 30 -4.00 -3.60 15.04
CA ASP A 30 -3.61 -2.64 14.02
C ASP A 30 -4.67 -2.55 12.91
N ALA A 31 -5.25 -3.69 12.52
CA ALA A 31 -6.32 -3.74 11.54
C ALA A 31 -7.56 -2.95 12.01
N GLU A 32 -7.96 -3.10 13.27
CA GLU A 32 -9.06 -2.31 13.87
C GLU A 32 -8.71 -0.81 13.89
N LYS A 33 -7.49 -0.47 14.29
CA LYS A 33 -7.01 0.92 14.29
C LYS A 33 -7.10 1.56 12.89
N PHE A 34 -6.58 0.89 11.87
CA PHE A 34 -6.53 1.43 10.50
C PHE A 34 -7.89 1.43 9.79
N ARG A 35 -8.90 0.73 10.34
CA ARG A 35 -10.28 0.72 9.84
C ARG A 35 -11.23 1.62 10.64
N ASN A 36 -10.72 2.39 11.61
CA ASN A 36 -11.56 3.24 12.44
C ASN A 36 -12.24 4.36 11.61
N PRO A 37 -13.58 4.34 11.44
CA PRO A 37 -14.28 5.34 10.62
C PRO A 37 -14.25 6.76 11.22
N LYS A 38 -13.89 6.91 12.51
CA LYS A 38 -13.75 8.22 13.15
C LYS A 38 -12.51 8.99 12.69
N ALA A 39 -11.51 8.31 12.12
CA ALA A 39 -10.31 8.93 11.60
C ALA A 39 -10.40 9.07 10.07
N SER A 40 -9.96 10.23 9.56
CA SER A 40 -10.00 10.49 8.11
C SER A 40 -9.19 9.44 7.34
N LEU A 41 -9.68 9.07 6.15
CA LEU A 41 -9.04 8.10 5.27
C LEU A 41 -7.56 8.40 5.01
N ARG A 42 -7.22 9.69 4.82
CA ARG A 42 -5.85 10.14 4.58
C ARG A 42 -4.94 9.85 5.78
N VAL A 43 -5.40 10.16 7.00
CA VAL A 43 -4.62 9.90 8.22
C VAL A 43 -4.40 8.40 8.40
N ARG A 44 -5.44 7.58 8.23
CA ARG A 44 -5.34 6.12 8.35
C ARG A 44 -4.36 5.53 7.34
N LEU A 45 -4.38 6.02 6.10
CA LEU A 45 -3.43 5.61 5.05
C LEU A 45 -2.00 6.04 5.37
N CYS A 46 -1.79 7.27 5.83
CA CYS A 46 -0.46 7.73 6.23
C CYS A 46 0.10 6.90 7.39
N ASP A 47 -0.71 6.60 8.40
CA ASP A 47 -0.30 5.78 9.53
C ASP A 47 0.01 4.33 9.13
N LEU A 48 -0.80 3.74 8.23
CA LEU A 48 -0.57 2.41 7.68
C LEU A 48 0.76 2.36 6.90
N LEU A 49 1.00 3.33 6.01
CA LEU A 49 2.25 3.41 5.25
C LEU A 49 3.45 3.64 6.18
N GLY A 50 3.29 4.47 7.21
CA GLY A 50 4.32 4.71 8.23
C GLY A 50 4.60 3.48 9.11
N HIS A 51 3.61 2.59 9.28
CA HIS A 51 3.80 1.30 9.93
C HIS A 51 4.60 0.34 9.04
N LEU A 52 4.20 0.21 7.77
CA LEU A 52 4.89 -0.62 6.78
C LEU A 52 6.33 -0.13 6.49
N GLN A 53 6.58 1.18 6.60
CA GLN A 53 7.92 1.80 6.52
C GLN A 53 8.89 1.31 7.59
N ARG A 54 8.38 1.09 8.80
CA ARG A 54 9.17 0.60 9.92
C ARG A 54 9.28 -0.92 9.93
N SER A 55 8.45 -1.59 9.13
CA SER A 55 8.46 -3.02 8.91
C SER A 55 9.50 -3.45 7.87
N ASN A 56 9.62 -4.76 7.69
CA ASN A 56 10.55 -5.36 6.72
C ASN A 56 10.08 -5.15 5.27
N GLU A 57 11.01 -5.31 4.31
CA GLU A 57 10.74 -5.24 2.87
C GLU A 57 9.59 -6.17 2.41
N ARG A 58 9.45 -7.34 3.08
CA ARG A 58 8.37 -8.31 2.82
C ARG A 58 6.97 -7.75 3.08
N ASP A 59 6.81 -6.94 4.12
CA ASP A 59 5.52 -6.36 4.51
C ASP A 59 5.07 -5.32 3.48
N CYS A 60 6.03 -4.57 2.93
CA CYS A 60 5.79 -3.65 1.81
C CYS A 60 5.33 -4.41 0.56
N GLN A 61 5.97 -5.53 0.23
CA GLN A 61 5.61 -6.35 -0.93
C GLN A 61 4.19 -6.90 -0.83
N GLU A 62 3.79 -7.40 0.33
CA GLU A 62 2.42 -7.87 0.55
C GLU A 62 1.38 -6.74 0.49
N PHE A 63 1.74 -5.52 0.91
CA PHE A 63 0.89 -4.35 0.69
C PHE A 63 0.68 -4.07 -0.81
N TYR A 64 1.74 -4.10 -1.63
CA TYR A 64 1.59 -3.93 -3.08
C TYR A 64 0.76 -5.05 -3.71
N ARG A 65 0.88 -6.28 -3.21
CA ARG A 65 0.05 -7.42 -3.64
C ARG A 65 -1.43 -7.21 -3.28
N ALA A 66 -1.73 -6.77 -2.06
CA ALA A 66 -3.08 -6.43 -1.63
C ALA A 66 -3.68 -5.28 -2.46
N LEU A 67 -2.87 -4.26 -2.76
CA LEU A 67 -3.23 -3.14 -3.61
C LEU A 67 -3.54 -3.59 -5.05
N TYR A 68 -2.76 -4.53 -5.60
CA TYR A 68 -3.02 -5.10 -6.93
C TYR A 68 -4.37 -5.83 -7.00
N ILE A 69 -4.70 -6.62 -5.97
CA ILE A 69 -5.93 -7.43 -5.90
C ILE A 69 -7.17 -6.53 -5.73
N HIS A 70 -7.10 -5.56 -4.81
CA HIS A 70 -8.28 -4.81 -4.35
C HIS A 70 -8.43 -3.42 -4.97
N ALA A 71 -7.39 -2.91 -5.62
CA ALA A 71 -7.37 -1.60 -6.30
C ALA A 71 -6.79 -1.70 -7.72
N GLN A 72 -7.16 -2.76 -8.45
CA GLN A 72 -6.68 -3.08 -9.80
C GLN A 72 -6.77 -1.92 -10.82
N PRO A 73 -7.81 -1.04 -10.81
CA PRO A 73 -7.85 0.14 -11.69
C PRO A 73 -6.77 1.19 -11.37
N LEU A 74 -6.39 1.32 -10.09
CA LEU A 74 -5.34 2.25 -9.65
C LEU A 74 -3.94 1.66 -9.87
N HIS A 75 -3.79 0.33 -9.82
CA HIS A 75 -2.52 -0.33 -10.13
C HIS A 75 -2.07 -0.10 -11.58
N ARG A 76 -3.00 0.16 -12.52
CA ARG A 76 -2.66 0.56 -13.90
C ARG A 76 -2.13 2.00 -14.02
N CYS A 77 -2.45 2.87 -13.05
CA CYS A 77 -2.05 4.28 -13.03
C CYS A 77 -0.86 4.56 -12.11
N LEU A 78 -0.36 3.55 -11.38
CA LEU A 78 0.88 3.71 -10.61
C LEU A 78 2.07 3.87 -11.56
N PRO A 79 2.88 4.95 -11.42
CA PRO A 79 4.06 5.19 -12.25
C PRO A 79 5.12 4.09 -12.11
N SER A 80 4.95 3.18 -11.15
CA SER A 80 5.78 2.00 -10.95
C SER A 80 5.81 1.06 -12.17
N ARG A 81 4.87 1.10 -13.12
CA ARG A 81 4.94 0.21 -14.31
C ARG A 81 6.05 0.55 -15.32
N ARG A 82 6.67 1.73 -15.27
CA ARG A 82 7.89 2.01 -16.05
C ARG A 82 9.17 1.50 -15.37
N THR A 83 9.14 1.30 -14.05
CA THR A 83 10.33 0.90 -13.27
C THR A 83 10.27 -0.56 -12.80
N LEU A 84 9.10 -1.14 -12.55
CA LEU A 84 8.94 -2.53 -12.08
C LEU A 84 9.33 -3.57 -13.15
N ARG A 85 9.14 -3.25 -14.45
CA ARG A 85 9.70 -4.08 -15.53
C ARG A 85 11.23 -4.05 -15.59
N LYS A 86 11.87 -3.04 -14.98
CA LYS A 86 13.33 -2.95 -14.86
C LYS A 86 13.84 -3.53 -13.53
N CYS A 87 13.09 -3.39 -12.45
CA CYS A 87 13.44 -3.92 -11.12
C CYS A 87 13.23 -5.43 -10.96
N MET A 88 12.24 -6.04 -11.62
CA MET A 88 12.11 -7.51 -11.58
C MET A 88 13.19 -8.24 -12.40
N SER A 89 14.00 -7.51 -13.17
CA SER A 89 15.07 -8.09 -14.00
C SER A 89 16.48 -7.71 -13.54
N GLN A 90 16.63 -6.85 -12.52
CA GLN A 90 17.94 -6.46 -12.00
C GLN A 90 17.95 -6.56 -10.48
N SER A 91 18.42 -7.72 -10.02
CA SER A 91 19.10 -7.86 -8.75
C SER A 91 20.23 -6.83 -8.68
N SER A 92 20.04 -5.77 -7.89
CA SER A 92 21.08 -5.04 -7.13
C SER A 92 20.51 -3.75 -6.50
N GLY A 93 20.20 -3.82 -5.21
CA GLY A 93 20.49 -2.72 -4.27
C GLY A 93 19.73 -1.39 -4.37
N LEU A 94 18.56 -1.29 -5.01
CA LEU A 94 17.75 -0.07 -4.93
C LEU A 94 16.68 -0.18 -3.82
N SER A 95 16.97 0.47 -2.70
CA SER A 95 16.04 0.63 -1.57
C SER A 95 14.67 1.10 -2.05
N ILE A 96 13.65 0.26 -1.86
CA ILE A 96 12.21 0.53 -1.97
C ILE A 96 11.78 1.89 -1.36
N ASN A 97 12.55 2.42 -0.41
CA ASN A 97 12.38 3.74 0.18
C ASN A 97 12.38 4.91 -0.83
N LEU A 98 12.96 4.75 -2.03
CA LEU A 98 13.01 5.81 -3.06
C LEU A 98 11.71 5.95 -3.89
N LEU A 99 10.79 4.98 -3.84
CA LEU A 99 9.55 5.00 -4.63
C LEU A 99 8.33 5.52 -3.85
N TRP A 100 8.44 5.65 -2.52
CA TRP A 100 7.34 6.07 -1.65
C TRP A 100 6.88 7.53 -1.77
N PRO A 101 7.75 8.54 -1.93
CA PRO A 101 7.27 9.94 -1.99
C PRO A 101 6.43 10.22 -3.24
N HIS A 102 6.64 9.48 -4.34
CA HIS A 102 5.85 9.63 -5.57
C HIS A 102 4.42 9.10 -5.46
N LEU A 103 4.15 8.16 -4.54
CA LEU A 103 2.79 7.67 -4.27
C LEU A 103 1.97 8.66 -3.44
N ILE A 104 2.63 9.45 -2.59
CA ILE A 104 1.98 10.42 -1.70
C ILE A 104 1.81 11.79 -2.37
N LEU A 105 2.74 12.21 -3.24
CA LEU A 105 2.67 13.52 -3.93
C LEU A 105 1.69 13.60 -5.11
N CYS A 106 1.19 12.47 -5.63
CA CYS A 106 0.24 12.45 -6.76
C CYS A 106 -1.25 12.54 -6.34
N SER A 107 -1.55 13.07 -5.15
CA SER A 107 -2.92 13.47 -4.81
C SER A 107 -3.04 14.99 -4.96
N PRO A 108 -3.81 15.52 -5.95
CA PRO A 108 -4.29 16.89 -5.87
C PRO A 108 -5.26 17.07 -4.69
#